data_AF-A0A2I0SAZ5-F1
#
_entry.id   AF-A0A2I0SAZ5-F1
#
_cell.length_a   1.000
_cell.length_b   1.000
_cell.length_c   1.000
_cell.angle_alpha   90.00
_cell.angle_beta   90.00
_cell.angle_gamma   90.00
#
_symmetry.space_group_name_H-M   'P 1'
#
loop_
_entity.id
_entity.type
_entity.pdbx_description
1 polymer ?
#
loop_
_entity_poly.entity_id
_entity_poly.type
_entity_poly.pdbx_seq_one_letter_code
_entity_poly.pdbx_strand_id
1 'polypeptide(L)'
;MFAESADFKVADLSLAAFGRKEITLAEHEMPGLMSIREEYAAAQPLAGARITGSLHMTVQTAVLIETLVALGAEVRWVSCNIFSTQDHAAAAVAVGPNGTPENPQGIPVFAWKGETLEEYWWCTEQALTWPGHAGPNMILDDGGDATLLVHLGVERQKSGRLPEADNEELAVVRALLENSTLDWSALASQIRGVTEETTTGVHRLYEMHRDGTLLFPAINVNDAVTKSKFDNKYGCRHSLIDGINRATDTLIGGKTAVVCGYGDVGKGCAESLRGQGARVIITEIDPICALQAAMDGYQVTTLDEVVDKADIFITTTG
;
A
#
# COMPACT_ATOMS: atom_id res chain seq x y z
N MET A 1 -23.14 7.52 -12.29
CA MET A 1 -22.93 7.12 -13.70
C MET A 1 -21.70 7.88 -14.17
N PHE A 2 -20.52 7.28 -14.05
CA PHE A 2 -19.28 7.88 -14.52
C PHE A 2 -19.25 7.76 -16.06
N ALA A 3 -19.00 8.86 -16.77
CA ALA A 3 -18.96 8.90 -18.23
C ALA A 3 -17.86 7.99 -18.79
N GLU A 4 -17.94 7.58 -20.07
CA GLU A 4 -16.85 6.94 -20.82
C GLU A 4 -15.60 7.84 -20.80
N SER A 5 -14.83 7.76 -19.72
CA SER A 5 -13.53 8.40 -19.58
C SER A 5 -12.46 7.44 -20.08
N ALA A 6 -11.27 7.98 -20.36
CA ALA A 6 -10.07 7.18 -20.55
C ALA A 6 -9.92 6.09 -19.45
N ASP A 7 -9.21 5.00 -19.77
CA ASP A 7 -9.01 3.82 -18.90
C ASP A 7 -8.04 4.13 -17.73
N PHE A 8 -8.32 5.20 -16.99
CA PHE A 8 -7.67 5.65 -15.76
C PHE A 8 -8.55 6.69 -15.07
N LYS A 9 -8.31 6.92 -13.78
CA LYS A 9 -8.93 8.01 -13.00
C LYS A 9 -7.91 8.56 -12.00
N VAL A 10 -7.44 9.78 -12.27
CA VAL A 10 -6.48 10.52 -11.43
C VAL A 10 -7.00 11.94 -11.16
N ALA A 11 -6.41 12.65 -10.20
CA ALA A 11 -6.86 14.00 -9.81
C ALA A 11 -6.70 15.03 -10.96
N ASP A 12 -5.50 15.15 -11.51
CA ASP A 12 -5.17 16.14 -12.54
C ASP A 12 -3.97 15.70 -13.40
N LEU A 13 -4.21 15.46 -14.70
CA LEU A 13 -3.15 15.07 -15.64
C LEU A 13 -2.12 16.17 -15.91
N SER A 14 -2.45 17.44 -15.65
CA SER A 14 -1.53 18.56 -15.86
C SER A 14 -0.29 18.46 -14.96
N LEU A 15 -0.39 17.71 -13.86
CA LEU A 15 0.69 17.46 -12.91
C LEU A 15 1.76 16.49 -13.43
N ALA A 16 1.53 15.80 -14.56
CA ALA A 16 2.44 14.78 -15.08
C ALA A 16 3.86 15.29 -15.31
N ALA A 17 4.03 16.54 -15.75
CA ALA A 17 5.36 17.12 -15.96
C ALA A 17 6.13 17.34 -14.65
N PHE A 18 5.43 17.65 -13.55
CA PHE A 18 6.03 17.73 -12.23
C PHE A 18 6.37 16.33 -11.72
N GLY A 19 5.43 15.39 -11.79
CA GLY A 19 5.68 14.02 -11.34
C GLY A 19 6.80 13.33 -12.10
N ARG A 20 6.93 13.55 -13.41
CA ARG A 20 8.05 13.03 -14.20
C ARG A 20 9.41 13.51 -13.68
N LYS A 21 9.51 14.77 -13.26
CA LYS A 21 10.75 15.30 -12.68
C LYS A 21 11.08 14.61 -11.35
N GLU A 22 10.10 14.41 -10.48
CA GLU A 22 10.33 13.71 -9.21
C GLU A 22 10.66 12.23 -9.41
N ILE A 23 10.02 11.56 -10.39
CA ILE A 23 10.36 10.19 -10.78
C ILE A 23 11.83 10.10 -11.23
N THR A 24 12.29 11.00 -12.11
CA THR A 24 13.70 11.02 -12.54
C THR A 24 14.67 11.25 -11.37
N LEU A 25 14.30 12.07 -10.38
CA LEU A 25 15.10 12.22 -9.16
C LEU A 25 15.10 10.93 -8.32
N ALA A 26 13.93 10.31 -8.14
CA ALA A 26 13.79 9.08 -7.38
C ALA A 26 14.55 7.90 -8.01
N GLU A 27 14.65 7.82 -9.34
CA GLU A 27 15.47 6.79 -10.01
C GLU A 27 16.93 6.80 -9.54
N HIS A 28 17.49 7.97 -9.22
CA HIS A 28 18.86 8.08 -8.69
C HIS A 28 18.98 7.56 -7.25
N GLU A 29 17.90 7.65 -6.46
CA GLU A 29 17.83 7.17 -5.08
C GLU A 29 17.28 5.73 -4.96
N MET A 30 16.92 5.09 -6.08
CA MET A 30 16.38 3.72 -6.12
C MET A 30 17.29 2.76 -6.91
N PRO A 31 18.58 2.64 -6.56
CA PRO A 31 19.55 1.86 -7.33
C PRO A 31 19.20 0.37 -7.42
N GLY A 32 18.45 -0.19 -6.46
CA GLY A 32 17.99 -1.57 -6.51
C GLY A 32 17.04 -1.83 -7.70
N LEU A 33 16.05 -0.94 -7.92
CA LEU A 33 15.15 -1.06 -9.06
C LEU A 33 15.87 -0.80 -10.37
N MET A 34 16.75 0.22 -10.41
CA MET A 34 17.50 0.53 -11.62
C MET A 34 18.43 -0.60 -12.03
N SER A 35 19.12 -1.22 -11.07
CA SER A 35 19.96 -2.41 -11.32
C SER A 35 19.13 -3.59 -11.85
N ILE A 36 17.92 -3.82 -11.32
CA ILE A 36 17.02 -4.87 -11.81
C ILE A 36 16.59 -4.60 -13.25
N ARG A 37 16.27 -3.34 -13.60
CA ARG A 37 15.97 -2.95 -14.99
C ARG A 37 17.15 -3.28 -15.90
N GLU A 38 18.36 -2.87 -15.53
CA GLU A 38 19.57 -3.13 -16.32
C GLU A 38 19.84 -4.63 -16.50
N GLU A 39 19.67 -5.41 -15.44
CA GLU A 39 19.94 -6.85 -15.45
C GLU A 39 18.92 -7.63 -16.29
N TYR A 40 17.63 -7.33 -16.16
CA TYR A 40 16.55 -8.18 -16.68
C TYR A 40 15.80 -7.61 -17.89
N ALA A 41 16.01 -6.35 -18.28
CA ALA A 41 15.29 -5.77 -19.42
C ALA A 41 15.48 -6.57 -20.72
N ALA A 42 16.66 -7.11 -21.00
CA ALA A 42 16.86 -7.93 -22.21
C ALA A 42 16.11 -9.28 -22.15
N ALA A 43 15.92 -9.84 -20.95
CA ALA A 43 15.27 -11.14 -20.75
C ALA A 43 13.75 -11.06 -20.75
N GLN A 44 13.17 -9.88 -20.50
CA GLN A 44 11.72 -9.65 -20.40
C GLN A 44 11.00 -10.72 -19.55
N PRO A 45 11.45 -10.96 -18.29
CA PRO A 45 10.96 -12.08 -17.49
C PRO A 45 9.48 -11.97 -17.11
N LEU A 46 8.89 -10.77 -17.18
CA LEU A 46 7.49 -10.53 -16.89
C LEU A 46 6.63 -10.45 -18.16
N ALA A 47 7.17 -10.79 -19.34
CA ALA A 47 6.39 -10.85 -20.58
C ALA A 47 5.12 -11.72 -20.41
N GLY A 48 3.96 -11.13 -20.67
CA GLY A 48 2.64 -11.76 -20.52
C GLY A 48 2.08 -11.76 -19.10
N ALA A 49 2.78 -11.16 -18.12
CA ALA A 49 2.21 -10.85 -16.82
C ALA A 49 1.22 -9.68 -16.95
N ARG A 50 0.05 -9.85 -16.35
CA ARG A 50 -0.99 -8.83 -16.16
C ARG A 50 -1.11 -8.59 -14.68
N ILE A 51 -0.40 -7.57 -14.19
CA ILE A 51 -0.21 -7.30 -12.77
C ILE A 51 -1.19 -6.22 -12.33
N THR A 52 -2.12 -6.56 -11.45
CA THR A 52 -2.86 -5.54 -10.70
C THR A 52 -2.06 -5.20 -9.45
N GLY A 53 -1.62 -3.94 -9.34
CA GLY A 53 -0.98 -3.40 -8.15
C GLY A 53 -1.97 -2.65 -7.26
N SER A 54 -1.99 -2.98 -5.97
CA SER A 54 -2.74 -2.29 -4.93
C SER A 54 -1.77 -1.85 -3.84
N LEU A 55 -1.19 -0.67 -4.04
CA LEU A 55 -0.09 -0.14 -3.23
C LEU A 55 -0.09 1.38 -3.36
N HIS A 56 0.20 2.10 -2.27
CA HIS A 56 0.33 3.56 -2.22
C HIS A 56 0.83 4.17 -3.54
N MET A 57 0.03 4.99 -4.21
CA MET A 57 0.39 5.57 -5.51
C MET A 57 1.31 6.79 -5.34
N THR A 58 2.60 6.53 -5.08
CA THR A 58 3.65 7.53 -4.83
C THR A 58 4.67 7.65 -5.97
N VAL A 59 5.59 8.61 -5.87
CA VAL A 59 6.76 8.70 -6.76
C VAL A 59 7.61 7.43 -6.71
N GLN A 60 7.80 6.83 -5.54
CA GLN A 60 8.59 5.60 -5.39
C GLN A 60 7.89 4.43 -6.11
N THR A 61 6.58 4.33 -5.93
CA THR A 61 5.74 3.34 -6.60
C THR A 61 5.72 3.53 -8.11
N ALA A 62 5.77 4.76 -8.61
CA ALA A 62 5.90 5.02 -10.04
C ALA A 62 7.18 4.40 -10.63
N VAL A 63 8.31 4.48 -9.92
CA VAL A 63 9.56 3.82 -10.35
C VAL A 63 9.42 2.29 -10.30
N LEU A 64 8.72 1.73 -9.32
CA LEU A 64 8.39 0.30 -9.27
C LEU A 64 7.54 -0.11 -10.48
N ILE A 65 6.45 0.59 -10.74
CA ILE A 65 5.55 0.34 -11.87
C ILE A 65 6.31 0.35 -13.20
N GLU A 66 7.11 1.39 -13.46
CA GLU A 66 7.90 1.49 -14.68
C GLU A 66 9.01 0.43 -14.76
N THR A 67 9.46 -0.09 -13.62
CA THR A 67 10.35 -1.27 -13.60
C THR A 67 9.62 -2.52 -14.06
N LEU A 68 8.41 -2.79 -13.56
CA LEU A 68 7.62 -3.94 -13.98
C LEU A 68 7.36 -3.93 -15.49
N VAL A 69 7.00 -2.76 -16.04
CA VAL A 69 6.79 -2.58 -17.48
C VAL A 69 8.09 -2.73 -18.26
N ALA A 70 9.21 -2.17 -17.78
CA ALA A 70 10.52 -2.36 -18.43
C ALA A 70 10.95 -3.83 -18.49
N LEU A 71 10.43 -4.67 -17.58
CA LEU A 71 10.65 -6.12 -17.56
C LEU A 71 9.59 -6.94 -18.34
N GLY A 72 8.65 -6.27 -19.02
CA GLY A 72 7.68 -6.87 -19.94
C GLY A 72 6.27 -7.06 -19.39
N ALA A 73 5.97 -6.58 -18.18
CA ALA A 73 4.62 -6.68 -17.62
C ALA A 73 3.65 -5.68 -18.26
N GLU A 74 2.39 -6.07 -18.37
CA GLU A 74 1.26 -5.15 -18.43
C GLU A 74 0.78 -4.89 -17.01
N VAL A 75 0.41 -3.65 -16.70
CA VAL A 75 0.12 -3.22 -15.33
C VAL A 75 -1.19 -2.43 -15.28
N ARG A 76 -1.94 -2.56 -14.19
CA ARG A 76 -3.03 -1.67 -13.78
C ARG A 76 -2.86 -1.36 -12.28
N TRP A 77 -3.15 -0.14 -11.85
CA TRP A 77 -2.79 0.28 -10.49
C TRP A 77 -3.92 0.99 -9.75
N VAL A 78 -3.96 0.75 -8.44
CA VAL A 78 -4.78 1.46 -7.45
C VAL A 78 -3.91 1.72 -6.20
N SER A 79 -4.25 2.75 -5.44
CA SER A 79 -3.66 3.00 -4.12
C SER A 79 -4.23 2.02 -3.09
N CYS A 80 -3.48 1.67 -2.04
CA CYS A 80 -4.01 0.90 -0.89
C CYS A 80 -4.47 1.80 0.28
N ASN A 81 -4.50 3.12 0.09
CA ASN A 81 -4.99 4.06 1.09
C ASN A 81 -5.46 5.38 0.48
N ILE A 82 -6.63 5.83 0.95
CA ILE A 82 -7.35 7.03 0.49
C ILE A 82 -6.58 8.35 0.55
N PHE A 83 -5.52 8.47 1.36
CA PHE A 83 -4.75 9.72 1.53
C PHE A 83 -3.29 9.63 1.06
N SER A 84 -2.86 8.45 0.65
CA SER A 84 -1.45 8.17 0.38
C SER A 84 -0.99 8.56 -1.03
N THR A 85 -1.94 8.67 -1.96
CA THR A 85 -1.64 9.02 -3.36
C THR A 85 -0.93 10.37 -3.44
N GLN A 86 0.13 10.41 -4.24
CA GLN A 86 0.77 11.64 -4.69
C GLN A 86 0.26 11.93 -6.11
N ASP A 87 -0.66 12.88 -6.24
CA ASP A 87 -1.41 13.10 -7.49
C ASP A 87 -0.51 13.37 -8.71
N HIS A 88 0.63 14.03 -8.50
CA HIS A 88 1.60 14.26 -9.58
C HIS A 88 2.28 12.96 -10.05
N ALA A 89 2.53 12.01 -9.15
CA ALA A 89 3.04 10.69 -9.51
C ALA A 89 1.99 9.88 -10.26
N ALA A 90 0.74 9.86 -9.77
CA ALA A 90 -0.38 9.21 -10.44
C ALA A 90 -0.57 9.76 -11.87
N ALA A 91 -0.53 11.08 -12.04
CA ALA A 91 -0.60 11.74 -13.35
C ALA A 91 0.58 11.35 -14.26
N ALA A 92 1.81 11.33 -13.73
CA ALA A 92 2.99 10.99 -14.51
C ALA A 92 3.01 9.52 -14.99
N VAL A 93 2.47 8.61 -14.18
CA VAL A 93 2.31 7.19 -14.55
C VAL A 93 1.20 7.01 -15.58
N ALA A 94 0.05 7.69 -15.43
CA ALA A 94 -1.05 7.64 -16.39
C ALA A 94 -0.64 8.24 -17.76
N VAL A 95 0.11 9.34 -17.77
CA VAL A 95 0.65 9.94 -19.00
C VAL A 95 1.77 9.10 -19.60
N GLY A 96 2.61 8.47 -18.78
CA GLY A 96 3.75 7.69 -19.21
C GLY A 96 4.95 8.55 -19.64
N PRO A 97 6.14 7.94 -19.85
CA PRO A 97 7.37 8.68 -20.15
C PRO A 97 7.38 9.34 -21.54
N ASN A 98 6.58 8.82 -22.48
CA ASN A 98 6.51 9.29 -23.86
C ASN A 98 5.17 9.94 -24.24
N GLY A 99 4.21 10.01 -23.30
CA GLY A 99 2.90 10.61 -23.53
C GLY A 99 2.84 12.09 -23.19
N THR A 100 1.68 12.69 -23.47
CA THR A 100 1.32 14.04 -22.99
C THR A 100 -0.04 13.97 -22.28
N PRO A 101 -0.44 14.98 -21.47
CA PRO A 101 -1.77 15.00 -20.86
C PRO A 101 -2.92 14.84 -21.87
N GLU A 102 -2.76 15.34 -23.10
CA GLU A 102 -3.75 15.24 -24.18
C GLU A 102 -3.72 13.89 -24.90
N ASN A 103 -2.60 13.18 -24.84
CA ASN A 103 -2.41 11.87 -25.46
C ASN A 103 -1.59 10.96 -24.52
N PRO A 104 -2.21 10.48 -23.42
CA PRO A 104 -1.53 9.63 -22.44
C PRO A 104 -1.16 8.28 -23.08
N GLN A 105 0.06 7.82 -22.80
CA GLN A 105 0.61 6.55 -23.28
C GLN A 105 1.18 5.72 -22.12
N GLY A 106 0.70 6.02 -20.91
CA GLY A 106 1.12 5.37 -19.69
C GLY A 106 0.23 4.19 -19.32
N ILE A 107 0.05 4.03 -18.02
CA ILE A 107 -0.56 2.85 -17.42
C ILE A 107 -1.91 3.24 -16.80
N PRO A 108 -2.93 2.38 -16.85
CA PRO A 108 -4.18 2.57 -16.11
C PRO A 108 -3.94 2.75 -14.61
N VAL A 109 -4.21 3.95 -14.09
CA VAL A 109 -4.11 4.30 -12.66
C VAL A 109 -5.46 4.81 -12.19
N PHE A 110 -5.99 4.22 -11.12
CA PHE A 110 -7.22 4.62 -10.46
C PHE A 110 -6.87 5.05 -9.04
N ALA A 111 -6.38 6.27 -8.88
CA ALA A 111 -5.91 6.77 -7.60
C ALA A 111 -5.84 8.30 -7.56
N TRP A 112 -6.32 8.90 -6.47
CA TRP A 112 -6.08 10.30 -6.10
C TRP A 112 -6.03 10.48 -4.60
N LYS A 113 -5.52 11.62 -4.15
CA LYS A 113 -5.51 11.94 -2.72
C LYS A 113 -6.89 12.42 -2.26
N GLY A 114 -7.39 11.83 -1.19
CA GLY A 114 -8.66 12.20 -0.57
C GLY A 114 -9.88 11.49 -1.17
N GLU A 115 -9.71 10.25 -1.61
CA GLU A 115 -10.82 9.36 -2.00
C GLU A 115 -11.82 9.16 -0.85
N THR A 116 -13.10 8.98 -1.17
CA THR A 116 -14.05 8.35 -0.24
C THR A 116 -13.84 6.83 -0.20
N LEU A 117 -14.44 6.14 0.77
CA LEU A 117 -14.37 4.67 0.83
C LEU A 117 -15.02 4.02 -0.42
N GLU A 118 -16.12 4.59 -0.93
CA GLU A 118 -16.76 4.11 -2.16
C GLU A 118 -15.87 4.29 -3.38
N GLU A 119 -15.17 5.42 -3.47
CA GLU A 119 -14.23 5.70 -4.55
C GLU A 119 -13.03 4.74 -4.48
N TYR A 120 -12.48 4.51 -3.29
CA TYR A 120 -11.39 3.57 -3.04
C TYR A 120 -11.71 2.16 -3.56
N TRP A 121 -12.81 1.58 -3.08
CA TRP A 121 -13.19 0.22 -3.47
C TRP A 121 -13.61 0.14 -4.95
N TRP A 122 -14.22 1.20 -5.50
CA TRP A 122 -14.46 1.31 -6.93
C TRP A 122 -13.15 1.28 -7.72
N CYS A 123 -12.14 2.05 -7.32
CA CYS A 123 -10.81 2.03 -7.91
C CYS A 123 -10.19 0.63 -7.86
N THR A 124 -10.34 -0.09 -6.73
CA THR A 124 -9.84 -1.47 -6.59
C THR A 124 -10.49 -2.40 -7.62
N GLU A 125 -11.81 -2.30 -7.81
CA GLU A 125 -12.51 -3.07 -8.85
C GLU A 125 -12.05 -2.67 -10.27
N GLN A 126 -11.82 -1.38 -10.55
CA GLN A 126 -11.31 -0.93 -11.86
C GLN A 126 -9.90 -1.46 -12.16
N ALA A 127 -9.02 -1.52 -11.15
CA ALA A 127 -7.68 -2.07 -11.29
C ALA A 127 -7.69 -3.59 -11.49
N LEU A 128 -8.67 -4.31 -10.92
CA LEU A 128 -8.91 -5.74 -11.13
C LEU A 128 -9.65 -6.06 -12.43
N THR A 129 -10.29 -5.07 -13.05
CA THR A 129 -11.01 -5.23 -14.32
C THR A 129 -10.06 -5.06 -15.51
N TRP A 130 -9.76 -6.16 -16.21
CA TRP A 130 -8.84 -6.15 -17.36
C TRP A 130 -9.61 -6.30 -18.68
N PRO A 131 -9.67 -5.25 -19.52
CA PRO A 131 -10.34 -5.34 -20.82
C PRO A 131 -9.83 -6.52 -21.66
N GLY A 132 -10.74 -7.34 -22.19
CA GLY A 132 -10.39 -8.51 -23.01
C GLY A 132 -9.93 -9.76 -22.22
N HIS A 133 -9.86 -9.68 -20.90
CA HIS A 133 -9.48 -10.79 -20.03
C HIS A 133 -10.48 -10.97 -18.88
N ALA A 134 -10.44 -12.13 -18.21
CA ALA A 134 -11.23 -12.32 -16.99
C ALA A 134 -10.69 -11.49 -15.80
N GLY A 135 -9.43 -11.05 -15.87
CA GLY A 135 -8.77 -10.24 -14.84
C GLY A 135 -7.24 -10.36 -14.88
N PRO A 136 -6.53 -9.97 -13.80
CA PRO A 136 -5.09 -10.10 -13.71
C PRO A 136 -4.66 -11.57 -13.67
N ASN A 137 -3.39 -11.83 -13.95
CA ASN A 137 -2.78 -13.12 -13.67
C ASN A 137 -1.75 -13.07 -12.52
N MET A 138 -1.52 -11.90 -11.94
CA MET A 138 -0.67 -11.65 -10.78
C MET A 138 -1.22 -10.48 -9.98
N ILE A 139 -1.09 -10.52 -8.66
CA ILE A 139 -1.38 -9.39 -7.77
C ILE A 139 -0.08 -8.95 -7.09
N LEU A 140 0.13 -7.63 -7.01
CA LEU A 140 1.10 -7.00 -6.13
C LEU A 140 0.31 -6.18 -5.10
N ASP A 141 0.33 -6.59 -3.84
CA ASP A 141 -0.59 -6.11 -2.81
C ASP A 141 0.19 -5.51 -1.62
N ASP A 142 -0.41 -4.51 -1.00
CA ASP A 142 0.01 -3.90 0.25
C ASP A 142 -1.22 -3.75 1.14
N GLY A 143 -1.26 -4.52 2.23
CA GLY A 143 -2.38 -4.58 3.17
C GLY A 143 -3.42 -5.65 2.83
N GLY A 144 -3.35 -6.23 1.63
CA GLY A 144 -4.14 -7.38 1.23
C GLY A 144 -5.56 -7.07 0.74
N ASP A 145 -5.86 -5.82 0.36
CA ASP A 145 -7.24 -5.41 0.00
C ASP A 145 -7.66 -5.91 -1.39
N ALA A 146 -6.75 -5.91 -2.38
CA ALA A 146 -7.04 -6.52 -3.68
C ALA A 146 -7.27 -8.02 -3.53
N THR A 147 -6.43 -8.69 -2.73
CA THR A 147 -6.58 -10.11 -2.40
C THR A 147 -7.90 -10.37 -1.67
N LEU A 148 -8.24 -9.57 -0.66
CA LEU A 148 -9.50 -9.68 0.10
C LEU A 148 -10.71 -9.58 -0.83
N LEU A 149 -10.74 -8.57 -1.70
CA LEU A 149 -11.87 -8.34 -2.59
C LEU A 149 -12.09 -9.52 -3.54
N VAL A 150 -11.02 -10.10 -4.09
CA VAL A 150 -11.09 -11.30 -4.93
C VAL A 150 -11.66 -12.48 -4.15
N HIS A 151 -11.19 -12.73 -2.93
CA HIS A 151 -11.67 -13.84 -2.11
C HIS A 151 -13.15 -13.68 -1.73
N LEU A 152 -13.56 -12.47 -1.33
CA LEU A 152 -14.96 -12.17 -1.00
C LEU A 152 -15.88 -12.28 -2.23
N GLY A 153 -15.42 -11.83 -3.40
CA GLY A 153 -16.16 -11.96 -4.65
C GLY A 153 -16.40 -13.41 -5.04
N VAL A 154 -15.38 -14.27 -4.91
CA VAL A 154 -15.50 -15.72 -5.14
C VAL A 154 -16.44 -16.37 -4.13
N GLU A 155 -16.33 -16.02 -2.84
CA GLU A 155 -17.20 -16.58 -1.80
C GLU A 155 -18.66 -16.18 -2.03
N ARG A 156 -18.92 -14.93 -2.42
CA ARG A 156 -20.26 -14.48 -2.82
C ARG A 156 -20.81 -15.31 -3.98
N GLN A 157 -20.04 -15.53 -5.03
CA GLN A 157 -20.50 -16.30 -6.18
C GLN A 157 -20.75 -17.78 -5.85
N LYS A 158 -19.95 -18.38 -4.95
CA LYS A 158 -20.11 -19.78 -4.53
C LYS A 158 -21.28 -19.99 -3.57
N SER A 159 -21.41 -19.13 -2.57
CA SER A 159 -22.37 -19.30 -1.46
C SER A 159 -23.68 -18.52 -1.66
N GLY A 160 -23.69 -17.52 -2.53
CA GLY A 160 -24.77 -16.54 -2.67
C GLY A 160 -24.85 -15.53 -1.51
N ARG A 161 -23.92 -15.55 -0.57
CA ARG A 161 -23.91 -14.68 0.62
C ARG A 161 -22.95 -13.51 0.41
N LEU A 162 -23.38 -12.33 0.82
CA LEU A 162 -22.52 -11.15 0.90
C LEU A 162 -21.78 -11.13 2.24
N PRO A 163 -20.60 -10.49 2.33
CA PRO A 163 -19.90 -10.30 3.59
C PRO A 163 -20.77 -9.53 4.60
N GLU A 164 -20.52 -9.76 5.89
CA GLU A 164 -21.14 -8.99 6.96
C GLU A 164 -20.64 -7.53 6.92
N ALA A 165 -21.54 -6.59 7.20
CA ALA A 165 -21.28 -5.15 7.12
C ALA A 165 -21.03 -4.59 8.52
N ASP A 166 -19.99 -5.10 9.18
CA ASP A 166 -19.71 -4.83 10.60
C ASP A 166 -19.11 -3.44 10.84
N ASN A 167 -18.61 -2.80 9.79
CA ASN A 167 -18.12 -1.44 9.80
C ASN A 167 -18.47 -0.73 8.48
N GLU A 168 -18.19 0.58 8.42
CA GLU A 168 -18.49 1.42 7.25
C GLU A 168 -17.81 0.92 5.98
N GLU A 169 -16.55 0.49 6.08
CA GLU A 169 -15.78 -0.01 4.94
C GLU A 169 -16.34 -1.33 4.39
N LEU A 170 -16.66 -2.30 5.25
CA LEU A 170 -17.29 -3.56 4.84
C LEU A 170 -18.70 -3.36 4.30
N ALA A 171 -19.42 -2.33 4.74
CA ALA A 171 -20.69 -1.95 4.15
C ALA A 171 -20.52 -1.48 2.70
N VAL A 172 -19.46 -0.73 2.40
CA VAL A 172 -19.09 -0.32 1.04
C VAL A 172 -18.68 -1.53 0.20
N VAL A 173 -17.81 -2.40 0.71
CA VAL A 173 -17.40 -3.65 0.01
C VAL A 173 -18.62 -4.51 -0.32
N ARG A 174 -19.53 -4.68 0.65
CA ARG A 174 -20.78 -5.42 0.45
C ARG A 174 -21.61 -4.81 -0.68
N ALA A 175 -21.81 -3.49 -0.68
CA ALA A 175 -22.58 -2.80 -1.71
C ALA A 175 -21.92 -2.89 -3.08
N LEU A 176 -20.58 -2.80 -3.16
CA LEU A 176 -19.83 -3.02 -4.38
C LEU A 176 -20.04 -4.44 -4.89
N LEU A 177 -19.80 -5.44 -4.05
CA LEU A 177 -19.95 -6.84 -4.43
C LEU A 177 -21.37 -7.17 -4.86
N GLU A 178 -22.40 -6.58 -4.25
CA GLU A 178 -23.80 -6.75 -4.66
C GLU A 178 -24.04 -6.31 -6.11
N ASN A 179 -23.42 -5.20 -6.52
CA ASN A 179 -23.59 -4.57 -7.83
C ASN A 179 -22.53 -4.99 -8.87
N SER A 180 -21.44 -5.61 -8.43
CA SER A 180 -20.35 -6.05 -9.29
C SER A 180 -20.82 -7.06 -10.33
N THR A 181 -20.43 -6.82 -11.58
CA THR A 181 -20.71 -7.70 -12.73
C THR A 181 -19.52 -8.60 -13.10
N LEU A 182 -18.40 -8.49 -12.39
CA LEU A 182 -17.22 -9.31 -12.62
C LEU A 182 -17.51 -10.79 -12.35
N ASP A 183 -16.96 -11.65 -13.21
CA ASP A 183 -16.86 -13.06 -12.93
C ASP A 183 -15.65 -13.33 -12.01
N TRP A 184 -15.85 -13.15 -10.71
CA TRP A 184 -14.81 -13.29 -9.68
C TRP A 184 -14.14 -14.67 -9.68
N SER A 185 -14.88 -15.73 -9.99
CA SER A 185 -14.37 -17.10 -10.07
C SER A 185 -13.48 -17.28 -11.30
N ALA A 186 -13.89 -16.76 -12.46
CA ALA A 186 -13.05 -16.75 -13.64
C ALA A 186 -11.79 -15.89 -13.44
N LEU A 187 -11.93 -14.70 -12.84
CA LEU A 187 -10.84 -13.81 -12.47
C LEU A 187 -9.83 -14.52 -11.57
N ALA A 188 -10.28 -15.07 -10.43
CA ALA A 188 -9.42 -15.75 -9.48
C ALA A 188 -8.68 -16.94 -10.08
N SER A 189 -9.30 -17.67 -11.03
CA SER A 189 -8.68 -18.79 -11.72
C SER A 189 -7.48 -18.41 -12.61
N GLN A 190 -7.36 -17.14 -12.99
CA GLN A 190 -6.24 -16.63 -13.78
C GLN A 190 -5.04 -16.22 -12.92
N ILE A 191 -5.26 -15.94 -11.64
CA ILE A 191 -4.21 -15.45 -10.74
C ILE A 191 -3.25 -16.58 -10.39
N ARG A 192 -1.99 -16.40 -10.75
CA ARG A 192 -0.90 -17.35 -10.52
C ARG A 192 -0.24 -17.15 -9.15
N GLY A 193 -0.41 -15.97 -8.56
CA GLY A 193 -0.01 -15.68 -7.19
C GLY A 193 -0.09 -14.20 -6.84
N VAL A 194 0.15 -13.92 -5.56
CA VAL A 194 0.25 -12.57 -4.99
C VAL A 194 1.60 -12.37 -4.30
N THR A 195 2.15 -11.16 -4.40
CA THR A 195 3.25 -10.69 -3.55
C THR A 195 2.72 -9.64 -2.59
N GLU A 196 2.86 -9.87 -1.28
CA GLU A 196 2.30 -8.99 -0.24
C GLU A 196 3.41 -8.30 0.55
N GLU A 197 3.32 -6.97 0.65
CA GLU A 197 4.36 -6.11 1.18
C GLU A 197 4.31 -5.89 2.69
N THR A 198 3.14 -5.89 3.34
CA THR A 198 3.03 -5.45 4.74
C THR A 198 2.60 -6.53 5.73
N THR A 199 2.95 -6.31 7.00
CA THR A 199 2.64 -7.20 8.12
C THR A 199 1.16 -7.56 8.18
N THR A 200 0.27 -6.56 8.06
CA THR A 200 -1.19 -6.74 8.08
C THR A 200 -1.68 -7.65 6.95
N GLY A 201 -1.24 -7.40 5.71
CA GLY A 201 -1.63 -8.24 4.58
C GLY A 201 -1.09 -9.67 4.71
N VAL A 202 0.15 -9.83 5.19
CA VAL A 202 0.74 -11.14 5.48
C VAL A 202 -0.06 -11.91 6.54
N HIS A 203 -0.53 -11.24 7.59
CA HIS A 203 -1.40 -11.88 8.58
C HIS A 203 -2.70 -12.40 7.96
N ARG A 204 -3.36 -11.61 7.11
CA ARG A 204 -4.56 -12.04 6.36
C ARG A 204 -4.26 -13.26 5.49
N LEU A 205 -3.12 -13.29 4.80
CA LEU A 205 -2.69 -14.44 3.99
C LEU A 205 -2.47 -15.69 4.84
N TYR A 206 -1.86 -15.58 6.01
CA TYR A 206 -1.68 -16.70 6.93
C TYR A 206 -3.00 -17.23 7.49
N GLU A 207 -3.97 -16.35 7.79
CA GLU A 207 -5.31 -16.75 8.20
C GLU A 207 -6.01 -17.54 7.09
N MET A 208 -6.00 -17.02 5.85
CA MET A 208 -6.56 -17.73 4.69
C MET A 208 -5.86 -19.08 4.43
N HIS A 209 -4.53 -19.13 4.61
CA HIS A 209 -3.77 -20.37 4.45
C HIS A 209 -4.12 -21.41 5.53
N ARG A 210 -4.16 -20.98 6.80
CA ARG A 210 -4.54 -21.82 7.95
C ARG A 210 -5.94 -22.39 7.77
N ASP A 211 -6.87 -21.57 7.27
CA ASP A 211 -8.27 -21.93 7.11
C ASP A 211 -8.55 -22.68 5.78
N GLY A 212 -7.52 -22.85 4.94
CA GLY A 212 -7.62 -23.56 3.66
C GLY A 212 -8.41 -22.81 2.60
N THR A 213 -8.57 -21.49 2.74
CA THR A 213 -9.36 -20.63 1.86
C THR A 213 -8.52 -19.81 0.88
N LEU A 214 -7.20 -19.78 1.05
CA LEU A 214 -6.28 -19.07 0.15
C LEU A 214 -6.36 -19.65 -1.28
N LEU A 215 -6.79 -18.82 -2.24
CA LEU A 215 -7.13 -19.25 -3.60
C LEU A 215 -5.90 -19.44 -4.51
N PHE A 216 -4.79 -18.76 -4.23
CA PHE A 216 -3.59 -18.77 -5.05
C PHE A 216 -2.31 -18.63 -4.19
N PRO A 217 -1.14 -19.05 -4.69
CA PRO A 217 0.13 -18.92 -3.96
C PRO A 217 0.43 -17.48 -3.55
N ALA A 218 1.08 -17.31 -2.40
CA ALA A 218 1.47 -16.01 -1.89
C ALA A 218 2.96 -15.98 -1.52
N ILE A 219 3.63 -14.85 -1.82
CA ILE A 219 4.98 -14.55 -1.35
C ILE A 219 4.87 -13.42 -0.33
N ASN A 220 5.34 -13.69 0.88
CA ASN A 220 5.53 -12.72 1.93
C ASN A 220 6.81 -11.90 1.64
N VAL A 221 6.63 -10.67 1.16
CA VAL A 221 7.73 -9.74 0.90
C VAL A 221 8.12 -9.00 2.18
N ASN A 222 7.16 -8.75 3.08
CA ASN A 222 7.39 -8.05 4.34
C ASN A 222 8.56 -8.63 5.14
N ASP A 223 8.61 -9.96 5.27
CA ASP A 223 9.57 -10.66 6.12
C ASP A 223 10.92 -10.90 5.43
N ALA A 224 11.11 -10.41 4.20
CA ALA A 224 12.44 -10.25 3.66
C ALA A 224 13.26 -9.37 4.61
N VAL A 225 14.49 -9.78 4.91
CA VAL A 225 15.36 -9.06 5.86
C VAL A 225 15.62 -7.63 5.39
N THR A 226 15.78 -7.44 4.08
CA THR A 226 15.96 -6.14 3.43
C THR A 226 14.71 -5.27 3.40
N LYS A 227 13.52 -5.83 3.72
CA LYS A 227 12.26 -5.11 3.84
C LYS A 227 12.01 -4.77 5.30
N SER A 228 11.61 -5.75 6.12
CA SER A 228 11.26 -5.55 7.54
C SER A 228 12.29 -4.73 8.33
N LYS A 229 13.59 -5.01 8.18
CA LYS A 229 14.64 -4.34 8.98
C LYS A 229 15.09 -3.00 8.44
N PHE A 230 14.64 -2.62 7.23
CA PHE A 230 15.00 -1.35 6.61
C PHE A 230 13.79 -0.45 6.44
N ASP A 231 12.79 -0.89 5.70
CA ASP A 231 11.59 -0.13 5.38
C ASP A 231 10.81 0.20 6.66
N ASN A 232 10.31 -0.82 7.36
CA ASN A 232 9.48 -0.62 8.55
C ASN A 232 10.20 0.20 9.63
N LYS A 233 11.52 -0.01 9.80
CA LYS A 233 12.29 0.70 10.84
C LYS A 233 12.80 2.06 10.38
N TYR A 234 13.66 2.11 9.37
CA TYR A 234 14.33 3.34 8.96
C TYR A 234 13.44 4.22 8.08
N GLY A 235 12.53 3.63 7.31
CA GLY A 235 11.48 4.35 6.59
C GLY A 235 10.60 5.12 7.56
N CYS A 236 10.00 4.44 8.56
CA CYS A 236 9.18 5.11 9.59
C CYS A 236 9.99 6.08 10.46
N ARG A 237 11.28 5.81 10.71
CA ARG A 237 12.17 6.78 11.39
C ARG A 237 12.26 8.10 10.61
N HIS A 238 12.29 8.04 9.28
CA HIS A 238 12.33 9.23 8.45
C HIS A 238 10.94 9.88 8.31
N SER A 239 9.92 9.10 7.94
CA SER A 239 8.62 9.63 7.49
C SER A 239 7.67 10.02 8.62
N LEU A 240 7.79 9.42 9.82
CA LEU A 240 6.89 9.74 10.94
C LEU A 240 6.93 11.24 11.28
N ILE A 241 8.13 11.74 11.59
CA ILE A 241 8.29 13.13 12.04
C ILE A 241 8.03 14.11 10.91
N ASP A 242 8.28 13.73 9.65
CA ASP A 242 7.90 14.53 8.47
C ASP A 242 6.37 14.70 8.41
N GLY A 243 5.61 13.62 8.60
CA GLY A 243 4.15 13.67 8.69
C GLY A 243 3.65 14.59 9.81
N ILE A 244 4.21 14.47 11.02
CA ILE A 244 3.87 15.34 12.16
C ILE A 244 4.18 16.81 11.85
N ASN A 245 5.35 17.09 11.29
CA ASN A 245 5.81 18.43 10.97
C ASN A 245 4.89 19.10 9.95
N ARG A 246 4.64 18.43 8.81
CA ARG A 246 3.76 18.97 7.75
C ARG A 246 2.35 19.22 8.22
N ALA A 247 1.84 18.40 9.16
CA ALA A 247 0.46 18.50 9.62
C ALA A 247 0.26 19.54 10.72
N THR A 248 1.26 19.79 11.57
CA THR A 248 1.05 20.51 12.83
C THR A 248 2.08 21.58 13.14
N ASP A 249 3.25 21.56 12.51
CA ASP A 249 4.42 22.38 12.85
C ASP A 249 4.77 22.37 14.37
N THR A 250 4.30 21.35 15.11
CA THR A 250 4.44 21.32 16.56
C THR A 250 5.88 21.03 16.95
N LEU A 251 6.41 21.76 17.92
CA LEU A 251 7.73 21.46 18.47
C LEU A 251 7.70 20.07 19.14
N ILE A 252 8.42 19.09 18.59
CA ILE A 252 8.50 17.74 19.16
C ILE A 252 9.36 17.72 20.44
N GLY A 253 10.44 18.49 20.47
CA GLY A 253 11.37 18.54 21.60
C GLY A 253 10.71 18.93 22.92
N GLY A 254 11.00 18.19 23.99
CA GLY A 254 10.47 18.40 25.34
C GLY A 254 9.04 17.86 25.56
N LYS A 255 8.33 17.45 24.51
CA LYS A 255 7.01 16.83 24.62
C LYS A 255 7.10 15.38 25.09
N THR A 256 6.02 14.92 25.69
CA THR A 256 5.80 13.50 25.98
C THR A 256 5.11 12.85 24.78
N ALA A 257 5.77 11.88 24.16
CA ALA A 257 5.22 11.13 23.04
C ALA A 257 5.02 9.66 23.44
N VAL A 258 3.84 9.12 23.20
CA VAL A 258 3.50 7.71 23.45
C VAL A 258 3.49 6.97 22.12
N VAL A 259 4.30 5.92 22.00
CA VAL A 259 4.29 5.00 20.86
C VAL A 259 3.66 3.69 21.32
N CYS A 260 2.55 3.31 20.70
CA CYS A 260 1.84 2.09 21.02
C CYS A 260 2.31 0.96 20.08
N GLY A 261 3.02 -0.01 20.63
CA GLY A 261 3.73 -1.04 19.90
C GLY A 261 5.22 -0.69 19.71
N TYR A 262 6.07 -1.71 19.81
CA TYR A 262 7.52 -1.62 19.70
C TYR A 262 8.07 -2.73 18.81
N GLY A 263 7.32 -3.09 17.76
CA GLY A 263 7.80 -3.83 16.59
C GLY A 263 8.79 -3.00 15.76
N ASP A 264 9.09 -3.40 14.52
CA ASP A 264 10.05 -2.67 13.68
C ASP A 264 9.61 -1.21 13.40
N VAL A 265 8.31 -1.00 13.14
CA VAL A 265 7.71 0.35 12.99
C VAL A 265 7.85 1.16 14.27
N GLY A 266 7.37 0.63 15.40
CA GLY A 266 7.43 1.30 16.70
C GLY A 266 8.86 1.67 17.12
N LYS A 267 9.84 0.82 16.81
CA LYS A 267 11.28 1.13 17.02
C LYS A 267 11.72 2.33 16.18
N GLY A 268 11.37 2.38 14.91
CA GLY A 268 11.68 3.52 14.03
C GLY A 268 11.03 4.82 14.54
N CYS A 269 9.77 4.75 14.93
CA CYS A 269 9.00 5.86 15.50
C CYS A 269 9.59 6.39 16.81
N ALA A 270 9.95 5.49 17.73
CA ALA A 270 10.56 5.86 19.00
C ALA A 270 11.96 6.47 18.82
N GLU A 271 12.74 5.97 17.86
CA GLU A 271 14.05 6.51 17.53
C GLU A 271 13.96 7.93 16.97
N SER A 272 13.02 8.19 16.06
CA SER A 272 12.85 9.51 15.43
C SER A 272 12.35 10.57 16.43
N LEU A 273 11.34 10.23 17.24
CA LEU A 273 10.81 11.12 18.27
C LEU A 273 11.88 11.45 19.33
N ARG A 274 12.62 10.44 19.80
CA ARG A 274 13.73 10.66 20.73
C ARG A 274 14.84 11.52 20.11
N GLY A 275 15.15 11.31 18.83
CA GLY A 275 16.12 12.10 18.08
C GLY A 275 15.76 13.59 17.99
N GLN A 276 14.47 13.91 18.07
CA GLN A 276 13.95 15.29 18.15
C GLN A 276 13.87 15.84 19.59
N GLY A 277 14.28 15.06 20.59
CA GLY A 277 14.26 15.45 22.00
C GLY A 277 12.92 15.22 22.71
N ALA A 278 12.02 14.41 22.16
CA ALA A 278 10.81 13.99 22.88
C ALA A 278 11.14 13.02 24.02
N ARG A 279 10.34 13.08 25.09
CA ARG A 279 10.27 12.07 26.13
C ARG A 279 9.35 10.95 25.68
N VAL A 280 9.92 9.91 25.11
CA VAL A 280 9.18 8.78 24.53
C VAL A 280 8.81 7.75 25.59
N ILE A 281 7.54 7.34 25.56
CA ILE A 281 6.96 6.26 26.36
C ILE A 281 6.44 5.19 25.40
N ILE A 282 6.62 3.93 25.75
CA ILE A 282 6.17 2.78 24.96
C ILE A 282 5.02 2.06 25.66
N THR A 283 4.02 1.63 24.91
CA THR A 283 3.07 0.60 25.36
C THR A 283 3.31 -0.68 24.54
N GLU A 284 3.29 -1.83 25.20
CA GLU A 284 3.54 -3.12 24.55
C GLU A 284 2.79 -4.26 25.23
N ILE A 285 2.38 -5.24 24.43
CA ILE A 285 1.77 -6.50 24.86
C ILE A 285 2.79 -7.64 24.84
N ASP A 286 3.83 -7.56 24.00
CA ASP A 286 4.88 -8.58 23.90
C ASP A 286 6.00 -8.27 24.92
N PRO A 287 6.31 -9.17 25.87
CA PRO A 287 7.32 -8.93 26.89
C PRO A 287 8.74 -8.81 26.34
N ILE A 288 9.03 -9.41 25.18
CA ILE A 288 10.33 -9.31 24.50
C ILE A 288 10.48 -7.90 23.92
N CYS A 289 9.46 -7.41 23.21
CA CYS A 289 9.46 -6.05 22.66
C CYS A 289 9.49 -5.00 23.78
N ALA A 290 8.72 -5.20 24.85
CA ALA A 290 8.75 -4.35 26.05
C ALA A 290 10.14 -4.31 26.69
N LEU A 291 10.80 -5.47 26.85
CA LEU A 291 12.14 -5.52 27.41
C LEU A 291 13.16 -4.81 26.51
N GLN A 292 13.04 -4.95 25.18
CA GLN A 292 13.87 -4.17 24.24
C GLN A 292 13.68 -2.67 24.44
N ALA A 293 12.43 -2.19 24.53
CA ALA A 293 12.14 -0.77 24.78
C ALA A 293 12.78 -0.27 26.09
N ALA A 294 12.67 -1.05 27.17
CA ALA A 294 13.29 -0.71 28.44
C ALA A 294 14.83 -0.65 28.35
N MET A 295 15.44 -1.60 27.64
CA MET A 295 16.89 -1.64 27.41
C MET A 295 17.40 -0.50 26.52
N ASP A 296 16.58 -0.05 25.58
CA ASP A 296 16.85 1.13 24.76
C ASP A 296 16.67 2.45 25.57
N GLY A 297 16.13 2.39 26.79
CA GLY A 297 16.01 3.51 27.72
C GLY A 297 14.65 4.20 27.69
N TYR A 298 13.61 3.53 27.18
CA TYR A 298 12.24 4.02 27.21
C TYR A 298 11.47 3.52 28.43
N GLN A 299 10.58 4.35 28.96
CA GLN A 299 9.58 3.89 29.92
C GLN A 299 8.56 3.01 29.20
N VAL A 300 8.27 1.83 29.75
CA VAL A 300 7.15 0.98 29.30
C VAL A 300 6.01 1.06 30.31
N THR A 301 4.81 1.36 29.86
CA THR A 301 3.59 1.42 30.70
C THR A 301 2.34 1.15 29.86
N THR A 302 1.17 1.12 30.49
CA THR A 302 -0.14 1.01 29.84
C THR A 302 -0.61 2.37 29.35
N LEU A 303 -1.50 2.37 28.34
CA LEU A 303 -2.06 3.60 27.79
C LEU A 303 -2.85 4.39 28.86
N ASP A 304 -3.59 3.70 29.72
CA ASP A 304 -4.42 4.31 30.78
C ASP A 304 -3.61 5.17 31.75
N GLU A 305 -2.33 4.85 31.99
CA GLU A 305 -1.49 5.61 32.92
C GLU A 305 -0.98 6.95 32.33
N VAL A 306 -1.01 7.09 31.01
CA VAL A 306 -0.35 8.19 30.28
C VAL A 306 -1.28 8.95 29.33
N VAL A 307 -2.49 8.45 29.08
CA VAL A 307 -3.45 9.05 28.14
C VAL A 307 -3.81 10.50 28.49
N ASP A 308 -3.82 10.85 29.78
CA ASP A 308 -4.15 12.17 30.29
C ASP A 308 -2.96 13.14 30.35
N LYS A 309 -1.74 12.67 30.04
CA LYS A 309 -0.49 13.42 30.26
C LYS A 309 0.36 13.62 29.00
N ALA A 310 0.15 12.82 27.96
CA ALA A 310 0.99 12.87 26.77
C ALA A 310 0.48 13.86 25.72
N ASP A 311 1.42 14.41 24.95
CA ASP A 311 1.16 15.43 23.93
C ASP A 311 0.95 14.82 22.54
N ILE A 312 1.60 13.67 22.27
CA ILE A 312 1.61 13.01 20.95
C ILE A 312 1.36 11.51 21.17
N PHE A 313 0.42 10.93 20.42
CA PHE A 313 0.15 9.50 20.41
C PHE A 313 0.33 8.93 19.02
N ILE A 314 1.18 7.91 18.88
CA ILE A 314 1.46 7.21 17.62
C ILE A 314 1.11 5.73 17.82
N THR A 315 0.25 5.18 16.97
CA THR A 315 -0.14 3.76 17.01
C THR A 315 0.60 2.98 15.93
N THR A 316 1.28 1.91 16.32
CA THR A 316 2.17 1.11 15.45
C THR A 316 2.04 -0.39 15.73
N THR A 317 0.83 -0.85 16.08
CA THR A 317 0.57 -2.23 16.55
C THR A 317 0.11 -3.20 15.46
N GLY A 318 -0.38 -2.70 14.32
CA GLY A 318 -0.88 -3.49 13.20
C GLY A 318 0.23 -3.86 12.23
#